data_AF-A0A317VWE0-F1
#
_entry.id   AF-A0A317VWE0-F1
#
_cell.length_a   1.000
_cell.length_b   1.000
_cell.length_c   1.000
_cell.angle_alpha   90.00
_cell.angle_beta   90.00
_cell.angle_gamma   90.00
#
_symmetry.space_group_name_H-M   'P 1'
#
loop_
_entity.id
_entity.type
_entity.pdbx_description
1 polymer ?
#
loop_
_entity_poly.entity_id
_entity_poly.type
_entity_poly.pdbx_seq_one_letter_code
_entity_poly.pdbx_strand_id
1 'polypeptide(L)'
;MIIQVYTGIIILRQHIQKNYAEGLFNVRAMMVKDVKELRERVERVFYNAAGATGCKVELEWFALYEDVVTNDTLAEQYRQYMLQYLGLQPEQMVSVKETRTVHDLLGSSFCEAVQDYVVHEKALRAGKANALISLDMLINDAFATRMKEDFRAAMKDAGRLSEWHDLARSVATI
;
A
#
# COMPACT_ATOMS: atom_id res chain seq x y z
N MET A 1 -2.61 6.00 -0.58
CA MET A 1 -2.94 4.87 -1.48
C MET A 1 -1.65 4.21 -1.97
N ILE A 2 -1.32 2.98 -1.52
CA ILE A 2 -0.31 2.17 -2.23
C ILE A 2 -0.98 1.72 -3.51
N ILE A 3 -0.43 2.17 -4.63
CA ILE A 3 -0.86 1.71 -5.95
C ILE A 3 -0.55 0.22 -5.99
N GLN A 4 -1.58 -0.61 -6.17
CA GLN A 4 -1.35 -2.04 -6.33
C GLN A 4 -0.57 -2.26 -7.60
N VAL A 5 0.59 -2.87 -7.49
CA VAL A 5 1.46 -3.16 -8.62
C VAL A 5 1.50 -4.66 -8.80
N TYR A 6 1.04 -5.16 -9.94
CA TYR A 6 1.56 -6.43 -10.43
C TYR A 6 2.84 -6.18 -11.18
N THR A 7 3.95 -6.71 -10.67
CA THR A 7 5.19 -6.80 -11.45
C THR A 7 5.17 -8.11 -12.21
N GLY A 8 5.24 -8.03 -13.53
CA GLY A 8 5.33 -9.18 -14.42
C GLY A 8 6.64 -9.20 -15.20
N ILE A 9 7.08 -10.39 -15.58
CA ILE A 9 8.15 -10.64 -16.56
C ILE A 9 7.45 -11.22 -17.77
N ILE A 10 7.84 -10.70 -18.93
CA ILE A 10 7.46 -11.22 -20.23
C ILE A 10 8.69 -11.83 -20.83
N ILE A 11 8.56 -13.07 -21.29
CA ILE A 11 9.58 -13.74 -22.08
C ILE A 11 8.97 -14.08 -23.43
N LEU A 12 9.51 -13.49 -24.49
CA LEU A 12 9.13 -13.78 -25.88
C LEU A 12 10.19 -14.62 -26.56
N ARG A 13 9.78 -15.72 -27.19
CA ARG A 13 10.68 -16.65 -27.90
C ARG A 13 10.14 -16.96 -29.30
N GLN A 14 10.90 -16.64 -30.34
CA GLN A 14 10.62 -17.09 -31.71
C GLN A 14 11.37 -18.38 -32.07
N HIS A 15 10.77 -19.18 -32.96
CA HIS A 15 11.32 -20.48 -33.38
C HIS A 15 12.31 -20.38 -34.57
N ILE A 16 12.48 -19.20 -35.18
CA ILE A 16 13.33 -19.01 -36.37
C ILE A 16 14.25 -17.80 -36.13
N GLN A 17 15.52 -18.09 -35.82
CA GLN A 17 16.62 -17.18 -35.46
C GLN A 17 16.50 -16.48 -34.10
N LYS A 18 17.65 -16.28 -33.40
CA LYS A 18 17.75 -15.82 -32.00
C LYS A 18 17.16 -14.42 -31.78
N ASN A 19 15.84 -14.33 -31.63
CA ASN A 19 15.14 -13.15 -31.13
C ASN A 19 14.45 -13.55 -29.82
N TYR A 20 15.14 -13.29 -28.71
CA TYR A 20 14.63 -13.41 -27.35
C TYR A 20 14.46 -11.99 -26.81
N ALA A 21 13.27 -11.68 -26.32
CA ALA A 21 13.01 -10.41 -25.65
C ALA A 21 12.43 -10.71 -24.28
N GLU A 22 13.08 -10.18 -23.24
CA GLU A 22 12.55 -10.18 -21.88
C GLU A 22 12.30 -8.76 -21.40
N GLY A 23 11.26 -8.58 -20.60
CA GLY A 23 10.90 -7.27 -20.07
C GLY A 23 10.14 -7.35 -18.76
N LEU A 24 10.45 -6.42 -17.86
CA LEU A 24 9.73 -6.19 -16.62
C LEU A 24 8.68 -5.10 -16.84
N PHE A 25 7.47 -5.32 -16.36
CA PHE A 25 6.40 -4.33 -16.45
C PHE A 25 5.55 -4.32 -15.19
N ASN A 26 4.89 -3.19 -14.96
CA ASN A 26 4.11 -2.93 -13.77
C ASN A 26 2.67 -2.57 -14.17
N VAL A 27 1.69 -3.33 -13.71
CA VAL A 27 0.27 -3.06 -13.90
C VAL A 27 -0.32 -2.48 -12.64
N ARG A 28 -1.02 -1.36 -12.76
CA ARG A 28 -1.47 -0.53 -11.64
C ARG A 28 -2.95 -0.16 -11.76
N ALA A 29 -3.71 -0.36 -10.68
CA ALA A 29 -5.09 0.14 -10.57
C ALA A 29 -5.38 0.60 -9.14
N MET A 30 -6.49 1.32 -8.96
CA MET A 30 -6.88 1.91 -7.67
C MET A 30 -7.42 0.87 -6.68
N MET A 31 -8.14 -0.16 -7.16
CA MET A 31 -8.72 -1.20 -6.30
C MET A 31 -8.27 -2.60 -6.73
N VAL A 32 -8.15 -3.54 -5.78
CA VAL A 32 -7.75 -4.95 -6.02
C VAL A 32 -8.53 -5.59 -7.15
N LYS A 33 -9.85 -5.39 -7.16
CA LYS A 33 -10.75 -5.96 -8.18
C LYS A 33 -10.40 -5.48 -9.58
N ASP A 34 -10.02 -4.20 -9.71
CA ASP A 34 -9.72 -3.57 -10.99
C ASP A 34 -8.36 -4.03 -11.52
N VAL A 35 -7.40 -4.29 -10.61
CA VAL A 35 -6.08 -4.81 -11.02
C VAL A 35 -6.19 -6.22 -11.60
N LYS A 36 -7.06 -7.08 -11.05
CA LYS A 36 -7.29 -8.43 -11.59
C LYS A 36 -7.84 -8.36 -13.03
N GLU A 37 -8.87 -7.54 -13.24
CA GLU A 37 -9.43 -7.36 -14.58
C GLU A 37 -8.42 -6.74 -15.55
N LEU A 38 -7.65 -5.76 -15.08
CA LEU A 38 -6.60 -5.12 -15.88
C LEU A 38 -5.50 -6.10 -16.25
N ARG A 39 -5.08 -6.96 -15.32
CA ARG A 39 -4.11 -8.03 -15.56
C ARG A 39 -4.58 -8.94 -16.69
N GLU A 40 -5.82 -9.43 -16.64
CA GLU A 40 -6.36 -10.30 -17.68
C GLU A 40 -6.39 -9.61 -19.05
N ARG A 41 -6.73 -8.31 -19.09
CA ARG A 41 -6.69 -7.51 -20.33
C ARG A 41 -5.27 -7.41 -20.88
N VAL A 42 -4.28 -7.19 -20.01
CA VAL A 42 -2.86 -7.10 -20.40
C VAL A 42 -2.33 -8.45 -20.88
N GLU A 43 -2.65 -9.55 -20.21
CA GLU A 43 -2.31 -10.90 -20.65
C GLU A 43 -2.85 -11.18 -22.06
N ARG A 44 -4.12 -10.83 -22.33
CA ARG A 44 -4.72 -10.96 -23.66
C ARG A 44 -3.95 -10.20 -24.75
N VAL A 45 -3.47 -9.00 -24.46
CA VAL A 45 -2.66 -8.23 -25.43
C VAL A 45 -1.39 -8.99 -25.80
N PHE A 46 -0.67 -9.53 -24.81
CA PHE A 46 0.57 -10.27 -25.05
C PHE A 46 0.34 -11.59 -25.77
N TYR A 47 -0.68 -12.36 -25.39
CA TYR A 47 -1.01 -13.60 -26.09
C TYR A 47 -1.45 -13.35 -27.53
N ASN A 48 -2.25 -12.32 -27.79
CA ASN A 48 -2.67 -11.96 -29.15
C ASN A 48 -1.51 -11.47 -30.01
N ALA A 49 -0.63 -10.62 -29.46
CA ALA A 49 0.57 -10.16 -30.16
C ALA A 49 1.48 -11.34 -30.52
N ALA A 50 1.72 -12.26 -29.57
CA ALA A 50 2.51 -13.45 -29.80
C ALA A 50 1.89 -14.36 -30.89
N GLY A 51 0.57 -14.54 -30.87
CA GLY A 51 -0.16 -15.29 -31.89
C GLY A 51 -0.05 -14.67 -33.28
N ALA A 52 -0.15 -13.34 -33.39
CA ALA A 52 -0.04 -12.62 -34.66
C ALA A 52 1.38 -12.71 -35.27
N THR A 53 2.41 -12.78 -34.43
CA THR A 53 3.82 -12.82 -34.87
C THR A 53 4.41 -14.24 -34.90
N GLY A 54 3.64 -15.27 -34.55
CA GLY A 54 4.11 -16.65 -34.43
C GLY A 54 5.14 -16.85 -33.30
N CYS A 55 5.19 -15.95 -32.33
CA CYS A 55 6.05 -16.05 -31.14
C CYS A 55 5.38 -16.92 -30.07
N LYS A 56 6.19 -17.47 -29.16
CA LYS A 56 5.72 -17.93 -27.85
C LYS A 56 5.92 -16.82 -26.83
N VAL A 57 4.95 -16.66 -25.94
CA VAL A 57 5.04 -15.74 -24.80
C VAL A 57 4.84 -16.51 -23.50
N GLU A 58 5.71 -16.25 -22.54
CA GLU A 58 5.59 -16.71 -21.16
C GLU A 58 5.44 -15.47 -20.28
N LEU A 59 4.43 -15.49 -19.41
CA LEU A 59 4.12 -14.42 -18.47
C LEU A 59 4.18 -14.99 -17.06
N GLU A 60 4.98 -14.37 -16.21
CA GLU A 60 5.08 -14.72 -14.80
C GLU A 60 4.85 -13.46 -13.94
N TRP A 61 4.15 -13.64 -12.82
CA TRP A 61 3.73 -12.56 -11.93
C TRP A 61 4.15 -12.89 -10.49
N PHE A 62 4.92 -12.02 -9.84
CA PHE A 62 5.58 -12.34 -8.55
C PHE A 62 5.29 -11.35 -7.41
N ALA A 63 4.71 -10.19 -7.70
CA ALA A 63 4.39 -9.21 -6.67
C ALA A 63 2.94 -8.76 -6.82
N LEU A 64 2.15 -8.88 -5.76
CA LEU A 64 0.87 -8.20 -5.60
C LEU A 64 1.03 -7.27 -4.39
N TYR A 65 1.13 -5.97 -4.64
CA TYR A 65 0.95 -5.02 -3.55
C TYR A 65 -0.55 -4.90 -3.29
N GLU A 66 -0.97 -5.25 -2.08
CA GLU A 66 -2.35 -4.99 -1.65
C GLU A 66 -2.51 -3.54 -1.20
N ASP A 67 -3.76 -3.09 -1.13
CA ASP A 67 -4.12 -1.76 -0.67
C ASP A 67 -3.86 -1.64 0.83
N VAL A 68 -3.50 -0.43 1.26
CA VAL A 68 -3.25 -0.16 2.67
C VAL A 68 -4.57 0.16 3.36
N VAL A 69 -5.00 -0.74 4.23
CA VAL A 69 -6.06 -0.45 5.20
C VAL A 69 -5.46 0.46 6.27
N THR A 70 -5.96 1.69 6.34
CA THR A 70 -5.45 2.70 7.27
C THR A 70 -6.15 2.58 8.63
N ASN A 71 -5.38 2.67 9.70
CA ASN A 71 -5.89 2.80 11.06
C ASN A 71 -6.03 4.29 11.39
N ASP A 72 -7.26 4.79 11.47
CA ASP A 72 -7.51 6.22 11.64
C ASP A 72 -7.14 6.69 13.06
N THR A 73 -7.37 5.83 14.06
CA THR A 73 -6.98 6.12 15.45
C THR A 73 -5.47 6.34 15.58
N LEU A 74 -4.68 5.48 14.94
CA LEU A 74 -3.23 5.56 14.92
C LEU A 74 -2.73 6.77 14.11
N ALA A 75 -3.31 6.98 12.93
CA ALA A 75 -2.96 8.08 12.03
C ALA A 75 -3.28 9.44 12.68
N GLU A 76 -4.39 9.54 13.39
CA GLU A 76 -4.78 10.76 14.08
C GLU A 76 -3.88 11.02 15.29
N GLN A 77 -3.52 9.99 16.07
CA GLN A 77 -2.55 10.15 17.16
C GLN A 77 -1.19 10.64 16.64
N TYR A 78 -0.72 10.10 15.52
CA TYR A 78 0.48 10.59 14.83
C TYR A 78 0.36 12.06 14.43
N ARG A 79 -0.78 12.45 13.86
CA ARG A 79 -1.06 13.85 13.50
C ARG A 79 -1.04 14.77 14.71
N GLN A 80 -1.64 14.36 15.83
CA GLN A 80 -1.63 15.14 17.06
C GLN A 80 -0.20 15.37 17.58
N TYR A 81 0.64 14.32 17.57
CA TYR A 81 2.04 14.48 17.97
C TYR A 81 2.81 15.44 17.09
N MET A 82 2.59 15.34 15.78
CA MET A 82 3.21 16.20 14.79
C MET A 82 2.88 17.69 15.02
N LEU A 83 1.60 17.99 15.26
CA LEU A 83 1.11 19.36 15.44
C LEU A 83 1.46 19.94 16.81
N GLN A 84 1.26 19.16 17.87
CA GLN A 84 1.36 19.68 19.23
C GLN A 84 2.81 19.74 19.73
N TYR A 85 3.65 18.77 19.35
CA TYR A 85 4.97 18.60 19.97
C TYR A 85 6.14 18.69 19.00
N LEU A 86 5.90 18.52 17.68
CA LEU A 86 6.99 18.42 16.69
C LEU A 86 7.00 19.59 15.69
N GLY A 87 6.17 20.61 15.93
CA GLY A 87 6.25 21.92 15.31
C GLY A 87 5.66 22.03 13.90
N LEU A 88 4.90 21.02 13.46
CA LEU A 88 4.12 21.15 12.23
C LEU A 88 2.91 22.06 12.46
N GLN A 89 2.60 22.90 11.48
CA GLN A 89 1.40 23.72 11.48
C GLN A 89 0.22 22.94 10.86
N PRO A 90 -1.04 23.21 11.26
CA PRO A 90 -2.21 22.51 10.74
C PRO A 90 -2.33 22.54 9.22
N GLU A 91 -1.89 23.62 8.57
CA GLU A 91 -1.93 23.79 7.11
C GLU A 91 -0.95 22.85 6.40
N GLN A 92 0.10 22.40 7.11
CA GLN A 92 1.12 21.49 6.58
C GLN A 92 0.72 20.02 6.74
N MET A 93 -0.33 19.73 7.50
CA MET A 93 -0.81 18.38 7.75
C MET A 93 -2.33 18.33 7.84
N VAL A 94 -2.95 18.11 6.68
CA VAL A 94 -4.41 17.98 6.53
C VAL A 94 -4.98 16.85 7.40
N SER A 95 -6.27 16.89 7.69
CA SER A 95 -6.91 15.89 8.55
C SER A 95 -6.88 14.50 7.92
N VAL A 96 -6.94 13.43 8.75
CA VAL A 96 -6.96 12.04 8.26
C VAL A 96 -8.14 11.78 7.30
N LYS A 97 -9.25 12.51 7.46
CA LYS A 97 -10.39 12.41 6.53
C LYS A 97 -10.08 13.04 5.17
N GLU A 98 -9.40 14.18 5.16
CA GLU A 98 -8.98 14.87 3.94
C GLU A 98 -7.82 14.16 3.25
N THR A 99 -6.88 13.56 3.99
CA THR A 99 -5.76 12.80 3.41
C THR A 99 -6.25 11.66 2.53
N ARG A 100 -7.35 10.99 2.90
CA ARG A 100 -7.99 9.96 2.07
C ARG A 100 -8.44 10.50 0.71
N THR A 101 -8.86 11.76 0.64
CA THR A 101 -9.33 12.37 -0.62
C THR A 101 -8.18 12.97 -1.44
N VAL A 102 -7.15 13.51 -0.77
CA VAL A 102 -6.03 14.21 -1.41
C VAL A 102 -4.95 13.25 -1.92
N HIS A 103 -4.67 12.14 -1.21
CA HIS A 103 -3.65 11.17 -1.64
C HIS A 103 -4.11 10.20 -2.73
N ASP A 104 -5.39 10.26 -3.12
CA ASP A 104 -5.89 9.59 -4.33
C ASP A 104 -5.51 10.36 -5.60
N LEU A 105 -5.18 11.66 -5.48
CA LEU A 105 -4.88 12.54 -6.61
C LEU A 105 -3.39 12.75 -6.88
N LEU A 106 -2.52 12.56 -5.87
CA LEU A 106 -1.10 12.90 -5.97
C LEU A 106 -0.24 11.72 -5.52
N GLY A 107 0.03 10.82 -6.46
CA GLY A 107 1.18 9.93 -6.34
C GLY A 107 2.44 10.77 -6.17
N SER A 108 3.23 10.45 -5.14
CA SER A 108 4.58 10.96 -4.86
C SER A 108 4.73 12.45 -4.46
N SER A 109 4.76 12.70 -3.15
CA SER A 109 5.45 13.87 -2.57
C SER A 109 6.91 13.57 -2.16
N PHE A 110 7.49 12.47 -2.65
CA PHE A 110 8.83 12.01 -2.25
C PHE A 110 9.95 12.35 -3.24
N CYS A 111 9.65 12.90 -4.42
CA CYS A 111 10.65 13.05 -5.48
C CYS A 111 11.53 14.31 -5.42
N GLU A 112 11.30 15.28 -4.53
CA GLU A 112 12.00 16.57 -4.63
C GLU A 112 13.18 16.82 -3.68
N ALA A 113 13.57 15.92 -2.76
CA ALA A 113 14.57 16.32 -1.76
C ALA A 113 15.51 15.23 -1.21
N VAL A 114 15.94 14.25 -2.02
CA VAL A 114 16.76 13.12 -1.49
C VAL A 114 18.19 13.52 -1.06
N GLN A 115 18.56 14.82 -1.07
CA GLN A 115 19.90 15.27 -0.62
C GLN A 115 19.91 16.55 0.25
N ASP A 116 18.75 17.02 0.74
CA ASP A 116 18.69 18.25 1.54
C ASP A 116 18.62 17.98 3.06
N TYR A 117 19.25 18.83 3.88
CA TYR A 117 19.18 18.85 5.35
C TYR A 117 17.74 18.85 5.86
N VAL A 118 16.82 19.41 5.06
CA VAL A 118 15.38 19.44 5.29
C VAL A 118 14.76 18.03 5.41
N VAL A 119 15.28 17.02 4.71
CA VAL A 119 14.78 15.63 4.82
C VAL A 119 15.24 14.96 6.10
N HIS A 120 16.44 15.27 6.59
CA HIS A 120 16.92 14.76 7.86
C HIS A 120 16.04 15.22 9.02
N GLU A 121 15.69 16.51 9.06
CA GLU A 121 14.83 17.06 10.11
C GLU A 121 13.42 16.47 10.05
N LYS A 122 12.84 16.30 8.84
CA LYS A 122 11.55 15.63 8.65
C LYS A 122 11.59 14.17 9.12
N ALA A 123 12.65 13.43 8.80
CA ALA A 123 12.83 12.06 9.25
C ALA A 123 12.96 11.96 10.78
N LEU A 124 13.69 12.88 11.42
CA LEU A 124 13.78 12.96 12.87
C LEU A 124 12.43 13.24 13.52
N ARG A 125 11.62 14.17 12.96
CA ARG A 125 10.25 14.41 13.44
C ARG A 125 9.40 13.15 13.33
N ALA A 126 9.41 12.47 12.18
CA ALA A 126 8.67 11.21 11.99
C ALA A 126 9.11 10.13 12.98
N GLY A 127 10.42 9.99 13.21
CA GLY A 127 10.98 9.05 14.19
C GLY A 127 10.50 9.34 15.62
N LYS A 128 10.46 10.61 16.03
CA LYS A 128 9.94 11.02 17.33
C LYS A 128 8.46 10.71 17.49
N ALA A 129 7.64 11.01 16.48
CA ALA A 129 6.22 10.69 16.49
C ALA A 129 5.98 9.17 16.63
N ASN A 130 6.71 8.36 15.86
CA ASN A 130 6.63 6.91 15.96
C ASN A 130 7.01 6.38 17.34
N ALA A 131 8.03 6.96 17.97
CA ALA A 131 8.44 6.58 19.33
C ALA A 131 7.37 6.93 20.38
N LEU A 132 6.75 8.12 20.27
CA LEU A 132 5.69 8.56 21.18
C LEU A 132 4.43 7.70 21.07
N ILE A 133 4.02 7.37 19.84
CA ILE A 133 2.91 6.44 19.61
C ILE A 133 3.23 5.05 20.14
N SER A 134 4.45 4.56 19.91
CA SER A 134 4.87 3.26 20.42
C SER A 134 4.82 3.24 21.95
N LEU A 135 5.20 4.35 22.59
CA LEU A 135 5.07 4.51 24.03
C LEU A 135 3.59 4.46 24.45
N ASP A 136 2.71 5.24 23.82
CA ASP A 136 1.25 5.19 24.09
C ASP A 136 0.67 3.79 23.94
N MET A 137 1.07 3.05 22.91
CA MET A 137 0.62 1.67 22.71
C MET A 137 1.02 0.75 23.86
N LEU A 138 2.15 1.02 24.53
CA LEU A 138 2.67 0.20 25.62
C LEU A 138 2.17 0.63 27.00
N ILE A 139 1.86 1.92 27.20
CA ILE A 139 1.51 2.46 28.53
C ILE A 139 0.04 2.84 28.67
N ASN A 140 -0.71 2.96 27.57
CA ASN A 140 -2.11 3.39 27.56
C ASN A 140 -3.00 2.29 26.96
N ASP A 141 -3.52 1.43 27.83
CA ASP A 141 -4.38 0.30 27.46
C ASP A 141 -5.65 0.75 26.71
N ALA A 142 -6.22 1.90 27.07
CA ALA A 142 -7.39 2.43 26.40
C ALA A 142 -7.07 2.84 24.95
N PHE A 143 -5.91 3.45 24.73
CA PHE A 143 -5.45 3.76 23.37
C PHE A 143 -5.17 2.48 22.57
N ALA A 144 -4.41 1.54 23.15
CA ALA A 144 -4.09 0.28 22.49
C ALA A 144 -5.33 -0.54 22.12
N THR A 145 -6.37 -0.53 22.97
CA THR A 145 -7.64 -1.20 22.72
C THR A 145 -8.38 -0.56 21.56
N ARG A 146 -8.62 0.76 21.60
CA ARG A 146 -9.29 1.50 20.52
C ARG A 146 -8.57 1.34 19.18
N MET A 147 -7.25 1.43 19.18
CA MET A 147 -6.43 1.22 17.98
C MET A 147 -6.64 -0.18 17.37
N LYS A 148 -6.68 -1.23 18.21
CA LYS A 148 -6.92 -2.61 17.74
C LYS A 148 -8.34 -2.79 17.19
N GLU A 149 -9.34 -2.23 17.87
CA GLU A 149 -10.74 -2.32 17.47
C GLU A 149 -10.98 -1.59 16.14
N ASP A 150 -10.47 -0.37 16.00
CA ASP A 150 -10.54 0.42 14.77
C ASP A 150 -9.89 -0.32 13.59
N PHE A 151 -8.71 -0.92 13.79
CA PHE A 151 -8.07 -1.70 12.73
C PHE A 151 -8.89 -2.93 12.33
N ARG A 152 -9.48 -3.63 13.30
CA ARG A 152 -10.34 -4.80 13.02
C ARG A 152 -11.58 -4.39 12.23
N ALA A 153 -12.22 -3.29 12.61
CA ALA A 153 -13.37 -2.75 11.89
C ALA A 153 -12.97 -2.38 10.45
N ALA A 154 -11.87 -1.65 10.26
CA ALA A 154 -11.38 -1.28 8.93
C ALA A 154 -11.03 -2.49 8.06
N MET A 155 -10.42 -3.53 8.65
CA MET A 155 -10.12 -4.78 7.94
C MET A 155 -11.39 -5.57 7.58
N LYS A 156 -12.43 -5.54 8.43
CA LYS A 156 -13.73 -6.15 8.15
C LYS A 156 -14.46 -5.41 7.03
N ASP A 157 -14.48 -4.08 7.07
CA ASP A 157 -15.08 -3.23 6.04
C ASP A 157 -14.39 -3.41 4.68
N ALA A 158 -13.06 -3.61 4.69
CA ALA A 158 -12.28 -3.96 3.51
C ALA A 158 -12.51 -5.40 3.01
N GLY A 159 -13.30 -6.22 3.71
CA GLY A 159 -13.53 -7.62 3.38
C GLY A 159 -12.31 -8.52 3.58
N ARG A 160 -11.33 -8.09 4.37
CA ARG A 160 -10.04 -8.79 4.60
C ARG A 160 -10.02 -9.59 5.91
N LEU A 161 -11.01 -9.40 6.78
CA LEU A 161 -11.22 -10.24 7.96
C LEU A 161 -12.34 -11.25 7.68
N SER A 162 -12.03 -12.55 7.71
CA SER A 162 -13.05 -13.61 7.63
C SER A 162 -13.64 -13.92 9.00
N GLU A 163 -14.92 -14.34 9.06
CA GLU A 163 -15.63 -14.69 10.30
C GLU A 163 -14.92 -15.78 11.14
N TRP A 164 -14.08 -16.61 10.50
CA TRP A 164 -13.30 -17.67 11.15
C TRP A 164 -12.22 -17.13 12.12
N HIS A 165 -11.72 -15.92 11.93
CA HIS A 165 -10.66 -15.33 12.79
C HIS A 165 -11.19 -14.79 14.12
N ASP A 166 -12.49 -14.51 14.21
CA ASP A 166 -13.14 -14.06 15.44
C ASP A 166 -13.51 -15.25 16.35
N LEU A 167 -13.93 -16.38 15.74
CA LEU A 167 -14.20 -17.65 16.43
C LEU A 167 -12.95 -18.28 17.08
N ALA A 168 -11.78 -18.20 16.43
CA ALA A 168 -10.54 -18.78 16.95
C ALA A 168 -10.07 -18.12 18.27
N ARG A 169 -10.50 -16.89 18.56
CA ARG A 169 -10.16 -16.18 19.82
C ARG A 169 -11.16 -16.40 20.94
N SER A 170 -12.44 -16.61 20.64
CA SER A 170 -13.43 -16.96 21.68
C SER A 170 -13.19 -18.34 22.28
N VAL A 171 -12.57 -19.26 21.52
CA VAL A 171 -12.23 -20.62 21.99
C VAL A 171 -10.90 -20.66 22.76
N ALA A 172 -10.01 -19.69 22.56
CA ALA A 172 -8.71 -19.59 23.25
C ALA A 172 -8.78 -18.94 24.65
N THR A 173 -9.98 -18.69 25.17
CA THR A 173 -10.21 -18.13 26.51
C THR A 173 -10.93 -19.15 27.43
N ILE A 174 -10.58 -20.44 27.29
CA ILE A 174 -10.97 -21.53 28.21
C ILE A 174 -9.71 -22.11 28.85
#